data_AF-A0A8H9LBT1-F1
#
_entry.id   AF-A0A8H9LBT1-F1
#
_cell.length_a   1.000
_cell.length_b   1.000
_cell.length_c   1.000
_cell.angle_alpha   90.00
_cell.angle_beta   90.00
_cell.angle_gamma   90.00
#
_symmetry.space_group_name_H-M   'P 1'
#
loop_
_entity.id
_entity.type
_entity.pdbx_description
1 polymer ?
#
loop_
_entity_poly.entity_id
_entity_poly.type
_entity_poly.pdbx_seq_one_letter_code
_entity_poly.pdbx_strand_id
1 'polypeptide(L)'
;MGIAGASSDSQGFATRSGLPGECFDALIEAAVYDPNPSFNRVFVESALNAFGRRRVQLALLDYLRTGTDQERAGSARAWYWSALPLRLLHLSAEMPANAEETAEAIWHESALREFIRNEHVDVRRCILPGLPLFPKAYPPELHTLIDTAVAIARSHPDEYIRHRVEIQIHH
;
A
#
# COMPACT_ATOMS: atom_id res chain seq x y z
N MET A 1 60.54 -22.14 -12.55
CA MET A 1 59.89 -22.73 -11.36
C MET A 1 58.93 -21.68 -10.83
N GLY A 2 57.67 -21.74 -11.27
CA GLY A 2 56.64 -20.77 -10.93
C GLY A 2 55.74 -21.31 -9.84
N ILE A 3 55.37 -20.47 -8.87
CA ILE A 3 54.27 -20.74 -7.96
C ILE A 3 53.34 -19.52 -7.97
N ALA A 4 52.32 -19.64 -8.82
CA ALA A 4 51.06 -18.92 -8.71
C ALA A 4 50.15 -19.71 -7.75
N GLY A 5 49.26 -19.03 -7.04
CA GLY A 5 48.15 -19.68 -6.35
C GLY A 5 47.75 -19.03 -5.03
N ALA A 6 47.31 -17.77 -5.06
CA ALA A 6 46.43 -17.23 -4.04
C ALA A 6 45.00 -17.26 -4.60
N SER A 7 44.21 -18.26 -4.19
CA SER A 7 42.75 -18.26 -4.35
C SER A 7 42.14 -18.08 -2.97
N SER A 8 41.86 -16.82 -2.63
CA SER A 8 40.83 -16.49 -1.65
C SER A 8 39.48 -16.54 -2.38
N ASP A 9 38.76 -17.64 -2.22
CA ASP A 9 37.34 -17.68 -2.55
C ASP A 9 36.56 -16.99 -1.42
N SER A 10 36.54 -15.67 -1.48
CA SER A 10 35.49 -14.88 -0.84
C SER A 10 34.19 -15.20 -1.57
N GLN A 11 33.34 -16.02 -0.94
CA GLN A 11 31.97 -16.25 -1.38
C GLN A 11 31.27 -14.90 -1.57
N GLY A 12 31.05 -14.55 -2.84
CA GLY A 12 30.25 -13.41 -3.22
C GLY A 12 28.84 -13.61 -2.67
N PHE A 13 28.40 -12.66 -1.86
CA PHE A 13 27.01 -12.50 -1.48
C PHE A 13 26.22 -12.33 -2.79
N ALA A 14 25.47 -13.37 -3.19
CA ALA A 14 24.70 -13.36 -4.42
C ALA A 14 23.74 -12.17 -4.40
N THR A 15 24.04 -11.16 -5.21
CA THR A 15 23.13 -10.06 -5.47
C THR A 15 21.92 -10.66 -6.18
N ARG A 16 20.75 -10.61 -5.55
CA ARG A 16 19.46 -11.05 -6.12
C ARG A 16 19.36 -10.52 -7.54
N SER A 17 19.21 -11.41 -8.52
CA SER A 17 18.96 -11.08 -9.92
C SER A 17 17.72 -10.17 -10.00
N GLY A 18 17.93 -8.86 -10.12
CA GLY A 18 16.86 -7.88 -10.17
C GLY A 18 16.02 -8.10 -11.43
N LEU A 19 14.69 -8.18 -11.27
CA LEU A 19 13.78 -8.17 -12.41
C LEU A 19 14.02 -6.90 -13.26
N PRO A 20 13.89 -6.97 -14.59
CA PRO A 20 13.94 -5.80 -15.45
C PRO A 20 12.98 -4.70 -14.98
N GLY A 21 13.32 -3.43 -15.23
CA GLY A 21 12.48 -2.29 -14.85
C GLY A 21 11.05 -2.38 -15.42
N GLU A 22 10.90 -2.94 -16.63
CA GLU A 22 9.61 -3.18 -17.30
C GLU A 22 8.71 -4.14 -16.52
N CYS A 23 9.28 -5.05 -15.73
CA CYS A 23 8.49 -5.92 -14.86
C CYS A 23 7.84 -5.16 -13.70
N PHE A 24 8.36 -3.98 -13.34
CA PHE A 24 7.74 -3.17 -12.28
C PHE A 24 6.34 -2.73 -12.68
N ASP A 25 6.20 -2.10 -13.85
CA ASP A 25 4.91 -1.54 -14.30
C ASP A 25 3.87 -2.66 -14.46
N ALA A 26 4.28 -3.78 -15.07
CA ALA A 26 3.43 -4.97 -15.21
C ALA A 26 2.96 -5.55 -13.87
N LEU A 27 3.84 -5.59 -12.85
CA LEU A 27 3.46 -6.08 -11.51
C LEU A 27 2.53 -5.12 -10.78
N ILE A 28 2.74 -3.80 -10.90
CA ILE A 28 1.85 -2.81 -10.28
C ILE A 28 0.48 -2.83 -10.97
N GLU A 29 0.43 -2.83 -12.29
CA GLU A 29 -0.82 -2.95 -13.05
C GLU A 29 -1.57 -4.23 -12.65
N ALA A 30 -0.90 -5.38 -12.63
CA ALA A 30 -1.52 -6.63 -12.20
C ALA A 30 -2.07 -6.55 -10.76
N ALA A 31 -1.34 -5.92 -9.84
CA ALA A 31 -1.79 -5.73 -8.46
C ALA A 31 -3.03 -4.81 -8.34
N VAL A 32 -3.14 -3.80 -9.21
CA VAL A 32 -4.24 -2.82 -9.23
C VAL A 32 -5.48 -3.40 -9.90
N TYR A 33 -5.32 -4.03 -11.06
CA TYR A 33 -6.44 -4.50 -11.87
C TYR A 33 -7.02 -5.83 -11.40
N ASP A 34 -6.30 -6.63 -10.62
CA ASP A 34 -6.84 -7.88 -10.06
C ASP A 34 -7.96 -7.58 -9.03
N PRO A 35 -9.20 -8.05 -9.28
CA PRO A 35 -10.33 -7.81 -8.38
C PRO A 35 -10.27 -8.68 -7.12
N ASN A 36 -9.46 -9.75 -7.10
CA ASN A 36 -9.34 -10.65 -5.97
C ASN A 36 -8.20 -10.20 -5.03
N PRO A 37 -8.52 -9.74 -3.81
CA PRO A 37 -7.51 -9.24 -2.88
C PRO A 37 -6.57 -10.33 -2.35
N SER A 38 -6.88 -11.62 -2.49
CA SER A 38 -5.96 -12.70 -2.15
C SER A 38 -4.96 -12.99 -3.28
N PHE A 39 -5.34 -12.81 -4.54
CA PHE A 39 -4.44 -12.99 -5.68
C PHE A 39 -3.58 -11.77 -5.93
N ASN A 40 -4.13 -10.55 -5.78
CA ASN A 40 -3.35 -9.33 -6.01
C ASN A 40 -2.11 -9.23 -5.10
N ARG A 41 -2.16 -9.87 -3.91
CA ARG A 41 -1.06 -9.99 -2.95
C ARG A 41 0.23 -10.52 -3.58
N VAL A 42 0.16 -11.52 -4.46
CA VAL A 42 1.36 -12.14 -5.04
C VAL A 42 2.16 -11.14 -5.89
N PHE A 43 1.46 -10.25 -6.60
CA PHE A 43 2.07 -9.22 -7.41
C PHE A 43 2.69 -8.12 -6.54
N VAL A 44 2.00 -7.73 -5.46
CA VAL A 44 2.53 -6.77 -4.47
C VAL A 44 3.79 -7.32 -3.81
N GLU A 45 3.76 -8.55 -3.29
CA GLU A 45 4.93 -9.17 -2.64
C GLU A 45 6.12 -9.31 -3.60
N SER A 46 5.86 -9.68 -4.85
CA SER A 46 6.88 -9.74 -5.90
C SER A 46 7.49 -8.36 -6.17
N ALA A 47 6.66 -7.32 -6.27
CA ALA A 47 7.14 -5.96 -6.50
C ALA A 47 7.92 -5.41 -5.29
N LEU A 48 7.48 -5.69 -4.07
CA LEU A 48 8.18 -5.31 -2.83
C LEU A 48 9.58 -5.94 -2.77
N ASN A 49 9.67 -7.22 -3.12
CA ASN A 49 10.94 -7.96 -3.12
C ASN A 49 11.94 -7.46 -4.16
N ALA A 50 11.46 -7.16 -5.37
CA ALA A 50 12.33 -6.81 -6.49
C ALA A 50 12.66 -5.31 -6.55
N PHE A 51 11.74 -4.44 -6.13
CA PHE A 51 11.84 -3.00 -6.37
C PHE A 51 11.73 -2.14 -5.11
N GLY A 52 11.43 -2.75 -3.96
CA GLY A 52 11.38 -2.08 -2.66
C GLY A 52 10.08 -1.34 -2.36
N ARG A 53 9.75 -1.25 -1.07
CA ARG A 53 8.51 -0.67 -0.53
C ARG A 53 8.22 0.74 -1.03
N ARG A 54 9.20 1.64 -0.96
CA ARG A 54 9.01 3.06 -1.32
C ARG A 54 8.53 3.21 -2.76
N ARG A 55 9.14 2.50 -3.71
CA ARG A 55 8.78 2.62 -5.13
C ARG A 55 7.38 2.07 -5.38
N VAL A 56 7.04 0.93 -4.78
CA VAL A 56 5.69 0.34 -4.84
C VAL A 56 4.63 1.29 -4.28
N GLN A 57 4.84 1.79 -3.06
CA GLN A 57 3.89 2.68 -2.39
C GLN A 57 3.66 3.99 -3.17
N LEU A 58 4.71 4.59 -3.74
CA LEU A 58 4.56 5.79 -4.57
C LEU A 58 3.74 5.53 -5.84
N ALA A 59 3.91 4.37 -6.48
CA ALA A 59 3.11 4.01 -7.65
C ALA A 59 1.63 3.79 -7.29
N LEU A 60 1.36 3.10 -6.17
CA LEU A 60 -0.01 2.92 -5.67
C LEU A 60 -0.66 4.27 -5.31
N LEU A 61 0.07 5.15 -4.65
CA LEU A 61 -0.40 6.49 -4.32
C LEU A 61 -0.78 7.29 -5.58
N ASP A 62 -0.03 7.14 -6.68
CA ASP A 62 -0.37 7.78 -7.94
C ASP A 62 -1.72 7.28 -8.48
N TYR A 63 -1.92 5.95 -8.55
CA TYR A 63 -3.20 5.36 -8.94
C TYR A 63 -4.38 5.84 -8.08
N LEU A 64 -4.19 6.02 -6.77
CA LEU A 64 -5.23 6.55 -5.89
C LEU A 64 -5.61 8.00 -6.28
N ARG A 65 -4.63 8.82 -6.67
CA ARG A 65 -4.82 10.24 -6.96
C ARG A 65 -5.37 10.49 -8.37
N THR A 66 -4.83 9.79 -9.36
CA THR A 66 -5.00 10.11 -10.79
C THR A 66 -5.84 9.09 -11.54
N GLY A 67 -5.95 7.86 -11.02
CA GLY A 67 -6.63 6.75 -11.68
C GLY A 67 -8.15 6.90 -11.77
N THR A 68 -8.75 6.02 -12.55
CA THR A 68 -10.18 5.73 -12.59
C THR A 68 -10.68 5.12 -11.27
N ASP A 69 -11.98 5.06 -11.03
CA ASP A 69 -12.52 4.46 -9.81
C ASP A 69 -12.13 2.98 -9.64
N GLN A 70 -12.01 2.24 -10.74
CA GLN A 70 -11.49 0.87 -10.74
C GLN A 70 -10.04 0.82 -10.24
N GLU A 71 -9.19 1.70 -10.78
CA GLU A 71 -7.76 1.77 -10.41
C GLU A 71 -7.58 2.26 -8.97
N ARG A 72 -8.38 3.21 -8.52
CA ARG A 72 -8.37 3.69 -7.12
C ARG A 72 -8.74 2.57 -6.16
N ALA A 73 -9.83 1.85 -6.45
CA ALA A 73 -10.25 0.71 -5.64
C ALA A 73 -9.17 -0.39 -5.64
N GLY A 74 -8.57 -0.66 -6.79
CA GLY A 74 -7.44 -1.58 -6.96
C GLY A 74 -6.21 -1.21 -6.15
N SER A 75 -5.80 0.05 -6.25
CA SER A 75 -4.69 0.61 -5.49
C SER A 75 -4.93 0.49 -3.99
N ALA A 76 -6.14 0.78 -3.51
CA ALA A 76 -6.46 0.63 -2.09
C ALA A 76 -6.34 -0.82 -1.60
N ARG A 77 -6.79 -1.81 -2.39
CA ARG A 77 -6.58 -3.24 -2.08
C ARG A 77 -5.10 -3.60 -2.05
N ALA A 78 -4.32 -3.12 -3.01
CA ALA A 78 -2.88 -3.40 -3.10
C ALA A 78 -2.09 -2.72 -1.97
N TRP A 79 -2.48 -1.51 -1.57
CA TRP A 79 -1.82 -0.75 -0.51
C TRP A 79 -1.84 -1.50 0.82
N TYR A 80 -2.96 -2.12 1.17
CA TYR A 80 -3.10 -2.92 2.39
C TYR A 80 -1.94 -3.92 2.55
N TRP A 81 -1.63 -4.68 1.50
CA TRP A 81 -0.50 -5.61 1.51
C TRP A 81 0.85 -4.92 1.55
N SER A 82 0.98 -3.77 0.87
CA SER A 82 2.23 -3.00 0.85
C SER A 82 2.59 -2.37 2.20
N ALA A 83 1.60 -2.12 3.06
CA ALA A 83 1.75 -1.46 4.35
C ALA A 83 2.01 -2.44 5.51
N LEU A 84 1.75 -3.75 5.33
CA LEU A 84 2.04 -4.74 6.38
C LEU A 84 3.55 -4.83 6.67
N PRO A 85 3.97 -5.03 7.93
CA PRO A 85 5.37 -5.28 8.26
C PRO A 85 5.98 -6.37 7.39
N LEU A 86 7.15 -6.11 6.79
CA LEU A 86 7.81 -7.05 5.85
C LEU A 86 8.04 -8.44 6.46
N ARG A 87 8.20 -8.52 7.78
CA ARG A 87 8.29 -9.80 8.52
C ARG A 87 7.02 -10.66 8.37
N LEU A 88 5.85 -10.04 8.35
CA LEU A 88 4.56 -10.72 8.13
C LEU A 88 4.39 -11.17 6.67
N LEU A 89 5.18 -10.60 5.76
CA LEU A 89 5.23 -10.98 4.35
C LEU A 89 6.42 -11.91 4.04
N HIS A 90 7.21 -12.30 5.06
CA HIS A 90 8.44 -13.09 4.91
C HIS A 90 9.50 -12.45 3.98
N LEU A 91 9.51 -11.12 3.88
CA LEU A 91 10.43 -10.38 3.01
C LEU A 91 11.58 -9.77 3.81
N SER A 92 12.79 -9.82 3.24
CA SER A 92 13.98 -9.19 3.80
C SER A 92 14.33 -7.99 2.93
N ALA A 93 13.90 -6.81 3.38
CA ALA A 93 14.40 -5.53 2.90
C ALA A 93 14.46 -4.59 4.11
N GLU A 94 15.66 -4.10 4.43
CA GLU A 94 15.84 -3.06 5.42
C GLU A 94 15.58 -1.70 4.77
N MET A 95 14.77 -0.87 5.41
CA MET A 95 14.59 0.54 5.07
C MET A 95 14.72 1.38 6.34
N PRO A 96 15.26 2.61 6.25
CA PRO A 96 15.23 3.53 7.38
C PRO A 96 13.78 3.90 7.71
N ALA A 97 13.44 3.84 9.00
CA ALA A 97 12.07 3.97 9.52
C ALA A 97 11.34 5.27 9.10
N ASN A 98 12.07 6.35 8.82
CA ASN A 98 11.51 7.67 8.51
C ASN A 98 10.83 7.77 7.12
N ALA A 99 11.27 6.98 6.14
CA ALA A 99 10.74 7.03 4.78
C ALA A 99 9.35 6.36 4.67
N GLU A 100 9.10 5.35 5.52
CA GLU A 100 7.84 4.63 5.61
C GLU A 100 6.75 5.51 6.25
N GLU A 101 7.08 6.16 7.37
CA GLU A 101 6.19 7.07 8.08
C GLU A 101 5.68 8.22 7.19
N THR A 102 6.53 8.71 6.28
CA THR A 102 6.15 9.77 5.33
C THR A 102 5.19 9.27 4.25
N ALA A 103 5.42 8.10 3.66
CA ALA A 103 4.56 7.56 2.61
C ALA A 103 3.18 7.17 3.17
N GLU A 104 3.15 6.62 4.38
CA GLU A 104 1.92 6.26 5.09
C GLU A 104 1.08 7.50 5.46
N ALA A 105 1.69 8.56 5.99
CA ALA A 105 0.98 9.81 6.28
C ALA A 105 0.35 10.42 5.02
N ILE A 106 1.12 10.47 3.92
CA ILE A 106 0.63 10.98 2.63
C ILE A 106 -0.51 10.12 2.08
N TRP A 107 -0.41 8.80 2.22
CA TRP A 107 -1.48 7.88 1.83
C TRP A 107 -2.73 8.11 2.67
N HIS A 108 -2.63 8.15 4.00
CA HIS A 108 -3.77 8.35 4.89
C HIS A 108 -4.51 9.66 4.56
N GLU A 109 -3.80 10.76 4.39
CA GLU A 109 -4.44 12.02 3.99
C GLU A 109 -5.12 11.89 2.61
N SER A 110 -4.43 11.30 1.63
CA SER A 110 -4.97 11.15 0.26
C SER A 110 -6.21 10.26 0.25
N ALA A 111 -6.17 9.14 0.98
CA ALA A 111 -7.27 8.19 1.10
C ALA A 111 -8.46 8.77 1.88
N LEU A 112 -8.21 9.55 2.93
CA LEU A 112 -9.27 10.24 3.68
C LEU A 112 -10.02 11.23 2.77
N ARG A 113 -9.27 12.06 2.04
CA ARG A 113 -9.85 13.00 1.07
C ARG A 113 -10.57 12.27 -0.06
N GLU A 114 -10.02 11.17 -0.55
CA GLU A 114 -10.62 10.34 -1.58
C GLU A 114 -11.97 9.76 -1.12
N PHE A 115 -12.01 9.17 0.08
CA PHE A 115 -13.21 8.58 0.65
C PHE A 115 -14.36 9.59 0.75
N ILE A 116 -14.04 10.82 1.15
CA ILE A 116 -15.02 11.91 1.27
C ILE A 116 -15.52 12.34 -0.11
N ARG A 117 -14.60 12.61 -1.05
CA ARG A 117 -14.96 13.21 -2.36
C ARG A 117 -15.58 12.24 -3.35
N ASN A 118 -15.27 10.95 -3.25
CA ASN A 118 -15.65 9.94 -4.23
C ASN A 118 -16.84 9.11 -3.73
N GLU A 119 -17.96 9.18 -4.45
CA GLU A 119 -19.19 8.46 -4.12
C GLU A 119 -19.23 7.02 -4.63
N HIS A 120 -18.24 6.60 -5.41
CA HIS A 120 -18.18 5.25 -5.96
C HIS A 120 -18.05 4.21 -4.83
N VAL A 121 -19.05 3.31 -4.75
CA VAL A 121 -19.19 2.37 -3.63
C VAL A 121 -17.96 1.48 -3.46
N ASP A 122 -17.41 0.95 -4.56
CA ASP A 122 -16.26 0.06 -4.48
C ASP A 122 -14.97 0.77 -4.04
N VAL A 123 -14.80 2.05 -4.38
CA VAL A 123 -13.67 2.86 -3.92
C VAL A 123 -13.75 3.00 -2.41
N ARG A 124 -14.91 3.41 -1.89
CA ARG A 124 -15.15 3.53 -0.44
C ARG A 124 -14.97 2.20 0.29
N ARG A 125 -15.49 1.10 -0.26
CA ARG A 125 -15.33 -0.25 0.31
C ARG A 125 -13.87 -0.70 0.39
N CYS A 126 -13.05 -0.34 -0.61
CA CYS A 126 -11.64 -0.74 -0.64
C CYS A 126 -10.75 0.16 0.23
N ILE A 127 -11.05 1.47 0.32
CA ILE A 127 -10.30 2.42 1.14
C ILE A 127 -10.57 2.17 2.63
N LEU A 128 -11.85 2.05 3.02
CA LEU A 128 -12.28 2.08 4.40
C LEU A 128 -11.49 1.13 5.32
N PRO A 129 -11.28 -0.16 4.99
CA PRO A 129 -10.57 -1.09 5.87
C PRO A 129 -9.15 -0.67 6.27
N GLY A 130 -8.46 0.08 5.41
CA GLY A 130 -7.10 0.58 5.64
C GLY A 130 -7.04 2.05 6.02
N LEU A 131 -8.18 2.72 6.20
CA LEU A 131 -8.27 4.13 6.56
C LEU A 131 -8.39 4.28 8.08
N PRO A 132 -7.38 4.83 8.79
CA PRO A 132 -7.53 5.15 10.20
C PRO A 132 -8.63 6.19 10.38
N LEU A 133 -9.52 5.99 11.35
CA LEU A 133 -10.60 6.93 11.68
C LEU A 133 -10.49 7.45 13.11
N PHE A 134 -9.25 7.68 13.57
CA PHE A 134 -8.94 8.20 14.90
C PHE A 134 -7.94 9.38 14.81
N PRO A 135 -8.09 10.42 15.66
CA PRO A 135 -7.29 11.65 15.56
C PRO A 135 -5.78 11.46 15.61
N LYS A 136 -5.27 10.45 16.33
CA LYS A 136 -3.82 10.20 16.49
C LYS A 136 -3.10 9.87 15.17
N ALA A 137 -3.81 9.38 14.15
CA ALA A 137 -3.22 9.06 12.85
C ALA A 137 -3.01 10.28 11.94
N TYR A 138 -3.50 11.47 12.35
CA TYR A 138 -3.53 12.65 11.48
C TYR A 138 -3.10 13.92 12.22
N PRO A 139 -2.55 14.90 11.51
CA PRO A 139 -2.33 16.23 12.07
C PRO A 139 -3.68 16.92 12.39
N PRO A 140 -3.70 17.85 13.36
CA PRO A 140 -4.94 18.45 13.90
C PRO A 140 -5.86 19.08 12.85
N GLU A 141 -5.29 19.67 11.80
CA GLU A 141 -6.02 20.31 10.70
C GLU A 141 -6.92 19.34 9.90
N LEU A 142 -6.68 18.02 9.99
CA LEU A 142 -7.48 17.01 9.30
C LEU A 142 -8.54 16.36 10.19
N HIS A 143 -8.61 16.68 11.49
CA HIS A 143 -9.54 16.00 12.42
C HIS A 143 -11.01 16.20 12.02
N THR A 144 -11.37 17.35 11.45
CA THR A 144 -12.72 17.60 10.94
C THR A 144 -13.08 16.75 9.72
N LEU A 145 -12.09 16.33 8.93
CA LEU A 145 -12.30 15.41 7.81
C LEU A 145 -12.59 13.99 8.31
N ILE A 146 -12.02 13.60 9.45
CA ILE A 146 -12.33 12.31 10.10
C ILE A 146 -13.82 12.28 10.48
N ASP A 147 -14.30 13.31 11.16
CA ASP A 147 -15.72 13.42 11.55
C ASP A 147 -16.65 13.36 10.31
N THR A 148 -16.24 14.04 9.24
CA THR A 148 -16.96 14.03 7.96
C THR A 148 -17.00 12.63 7.35
N ALA A 149 -15.86 11.93 7.30
CA ALA A 149 -15.77 10.57 6.78
C ALA A 149 -16.63 9.59 7.60
N VAL A 150 -16.61 9.70 8.93
CA VAL A 150 -17.45 8.89 9.82
C VAL A 150 -18.94 9.14 9.57
N ALA A 151 -19.35 10.41 9.43
CA ALA A 151 -20.74 10.76 9.12
C ALA A 151 -21.21 10.22 7.76
N ILE A 152 -20.37 10.34 6.73
CA ILE A 152 -20.63 9.75 5.40
C ILE A 152 -20.77 8.23 5.50
N ALA A 153 -19.87 7.54 6.20
CA ALA A 153 -19.90 6.10 6.29
C ALA A 153 -21.12 5.58 7.07
N ARG A 154 -21.51 6.24 8.17
CA ARG A 154 -22.68 5.88 8.99
C ARG A 154 -24.00 6.06 8.24
N SER A 155 -24.10 7.09 7.40
CA SER A 155 -25.30 7.38 6.61
C SER A 155 -25.32 6.68 5.25
N HIS A 156 -24.26 5.93 4.91
CA HIS A 156 -24.11 5.32 3.60
C HIS A 156 -25.21 4.26 3.32
N PRO A 157 -25.76 4.15 2.09
CA PRO A 157 -26.76 3.11 1.77
C PRO A 157 -26.20 1.68 1.82
N ASP A 158 -24.90 1.52 1.61
CA ASP A 158 -24.20 0.24 1.70
C ASP A 158 -24.02 -0.25 3.14
N GLU A 159 -24.51 -1.45 3.44
CA GLU A 159 -24.44 -2.05 4.79
C GLU A 159 -23.01 -2.35 5.23
N TYR A 160 -22.17 -2.84 4.31
CA TYR A 160 -20.78 -3.15 4.63
C TYR A 160 -20.05 -1.88 5.10
N ILE A 161 -20.17 -0.76 4.38
CA ILE A 161 -19.56 0.51 4.80
C ILE A 161 -20.03 0.95 6.19
N ARG A 162 -21.36 0.91 6.45
CA ARG A 162 -21.91 1.25 7.78
C ARG A 162 -21.37 0.34 8.88
N HIS A 163 -21.26 -0.96 8.62
CA HIS A 163 -20.76 -1.90 9.62
C HIS A 163 -19.25 -1.71 9.87
N ARG A 164 -18.46 -1.51 8.82
CA ARG A 164 -17.00 -1.36 8.92
C ARG A 164 -16.57 -0.10 9.65
N VAL A 165 -17.27 1.03 9.48
CA VAL A 165 -16.93 2.25 10.21
C VAL A 165 -17.07 2.07 11.72
N GLU A 166 -18.10 1.36 12.18
CA GLU A 166 -18.30 1.10 13.61
C GLU A 166 -17.18 0.22 14.19
N ILE A 167 -16.63 -0.73 13.40
CA ILE A 167 -15.48 -1.51 13.86
C ILE A 167 -14.25 -0.62 14.06
N GLN A 168 -14.04 0.39 13.20
CA GLN A 168 -12.81 1.18 13.20
C GLN A 168 -12.76 2.27 14.26
N ILE A 169 -13.90 2.82 14.69
CA ILE A 169 -13.94 3.90 15.68
C ILE A 169 -13.97 3.39 17.13
N HIS A 170 -14.25 2.09 17.33
CA HIS A 170 -14.32 1.45 18.65
C HIS A 170 -13.05 0.65 19.01
N HIS A 171 -12.04 0.63 18.13
CA HIS A 171 -10.74 -0.04 18.30
C HIS A 171 -9.60 0.98 18.37
#